data_AF-A0A7S2P4Z3-F1
#
_entry.id   AF-A0A7S2P4Z3-F1
#
_cell.length_a   1.000
_cell.length_b   1.000
_cell.length_c   1.000
_cell.angle_alpha   90.00
_cell.angle_beta   90.00
_cell.angle_gamma   90.00
#
_symmetry.space_group_name_H-M   'P 1'
#
loop_
_entity.id
_entity.type
_entity.pdbx_description
1 polymer ?
#
loop_
_entity_poly.entity_id
_entity_poly.type
_entity_poly.pdbx_seq_one_letter_code
_entity_poly.pdbx_strand_id
1 'polypeptide(L)'
;DSAMVNPGPVGLLGPGCSRTAKALVGVAAAARFPVVSNSASHPDLSDRSRYPNFFRTIMPDSSFNGAWVSMAKALGQVSMSCVIGETSNWASMGSILKQQVDLQNMTLVGSDLHGEVGEGFRGMQVPTDSKEQAAVAARGLIKARQR
;
A
#
# COMPACT_ATOMS: atom_id res chain seq x y z
N ASP A 1 -41.19 28.17 6.48
CA ASP A 1 -40.30 27.85 5.35
C ASP A 1 -39.45 26.62 5.58
N SER A 2 -40.03 25.45 5.35
CA SER A 2 -39.26 24.22 5.10
C SER A 2 -38.85 24.25 3.63
N ALA A 3 -37.66 24.78 3.34
CA ALA A 3 -37.07 24.69 2.02
C ALA A 3 -37.14 23.22 1.56
N MET A 4 -37.72 22.98 0.39
CA MET A 4 -37.92 21.66 -0.19
C MET A 4 -36.57 20.92 -0.27
N VAL A 5 -36.32 20.03 0.69
CA VAL A 5 -35.20 19.09 0.64
C VAL A 5 -35.48 18.17 -0.53
N ASN A 6 -34.70 18.27 -1.60
CA ASN A 6 -34.73 17.32 -2.70
C ASN A 6 -34.07 16.01 -2.19
N PRO A 7 -34.81 14.91 -1.98
CA PRO A 7 -34.33 13.73 -1.25
C PRO A 7 -33.44 12.80 -2.09
N GLY A 8 -32.88 13.30 -3.19
CA GLY A 8 -32.04 12.51 -4.09
C GLY A 8 -30.74 12.02 -3.44
N PRO A 9 -30.14 10.92 -3.94
CA PRO A 9 -28.84 10.46 -3.46
C PRO A 9 -27.77 11.53 -3.66
N VAL A 10 -26.93 11.73 -2.64
CA VAL A 10 -25.84 12.73 -2.66
C VAL A 10 -24.45 12.11 -2.74
N GLY A 11 -24.35 10.78 -2.68
CA GLY A 11 -23.08 10.08 -2.61
C GLY A 11 -23.20 8.59 -2.35
N LEU A 12 -22.04 7.93 -2.28
CA LEU A 12 -21.90 6.51 -2.01
C LEU A 12 -21.09 6.32 -0.72
N LEU A 13 -21.61 5.50 0.20
CA LEU A 13 -20.94 5.16 1.44
C LEU A 13 -20.68 3.65 1.47
N GLY A 14 -19.46 3.25 1.88
CA GLY A 14 -19.20 1.91 2.38
C GLY A 14 -18.63 0.84 1.45
N PRO A 15 -17.91 1.09 0.33
CA PRO A 15 -17.12 0.01 -0.24
C PRO A 15 -16.01 -0.36 0.75
N GLY A 16 -16.22 -1.44 1.52
CA GLY A 16 -15.31 -1.83 2.58
C GLY A 16 -13.99 -2.42 2.07
N CYS A 17 -14.07 -3.21 1.00
CA CYS A 17 -12.90 -3.80 0.36
C CYS A 17 -12.28 -2.82 -0.65
N SER A 18 -10.96 -2.68 -0.63
CA SER A 18 -10.22 -1.81 -1.56
C SER A 18 -10.47 -2.14 -3.04
N ARG A 19 -10.61 -3.43 -3.39
CA ARG A 19 -10.93 -3.86 -4.76
C ARG A 19 -12.30 -3.35 -5.20
N THR A 20 -13.30 -3.47 -4.34
CA THR A 20 -14.65 -2.95 -4.59
C THR A 20 -14.64 -1.43 -4.68
N ALA A 21 -13.89 -0.75 -3.82
CA ALA A 21 -13.73 0.71 -3.88
C ALA A 21 -13.15 1.17 -5.22
N LYS A 22 -12.07 0.54 -5.70
CA LYS A 22 -11.45 0.84 -7.01
C LYS A 22 -12.47 0.71 -8.16
N ALA A 23 -13.29 -0.35 -8.14
CA ALA A 23 -14.32 -0.56 -9.16
C ALA A 23 -15.47 0.47 -9.07
N LEU A 24 -15.94 0.76 -7.85
CA LEU A 24 -17.09 1.64 -7.62
C LEU A 24 -16.79 3.11 -7.94
N VAL A 25 -15.57 3.58 -7.63
CA VAL A 25 -15.18 4.98 -7.87
C VAL A 25 -15.25 5.35 -9.35
N GLY A 26 -14.93 4.42 -10.26
CA GLY A 26 -15.05 4.65 -11.71
C GLY A 26 -16.50 4.97 -12.12
N VAL A 27 -17.47 4.27 -11.55
CA VAL A 27 -18.90 4.51 -11.81
C VAL A 27 -19.39 5.79 -11.12
N ALA A 28 -19.00 6.00 -9.86
CA ALA A 28 -19.36 7.18 -9.07
C ALA A 28 -18.91 8.50 -9.71
N ALA A 29 -17.76 8.48 -10.39
CA ALA A 29 -17.22 9.63 -11.10
C ALA A 29 -18.17 10.15 -12.18
N ALA A 30 -18.82 9.26 -12.94
CA ALA A 30 -19.79 9.64 -13.97
C ALA A 30 -21.02 10.36 -13.39
N ALA A 31 -21.47 9.95 -12.20
CA ALA A 31 -22.57 10.59 -11.48
C ALA A 31 -22.14 11.81 -10.65
N ARG A 32 -20.84 12.16 -10.64
CA ARG A 32 -20.24 13.19 -9.78
C ARG A 32 -20.54 12.98 -8.28
N PHE A 33 -20.66 11.72 -7.88
CA PHE A 33 -20.91 11.36 -6.49
C PHE A 33 -19.60 11.16 -5.73
N PRO A 34 -19.47 11.70 -4.50
CA PRO A 34 -18.40 11.32 -3.61
C PRO A 34 -18.58 9.86 -3.18
N VAL A 35 -17.47 9.15 -3.03
CA VAL A 35 -17.42 7.81 -2.44
C VAL A 35 -16.66 7.88 -1.13
N VAL A 36 -17.27 7.49 -0.02
CA VAL A 36 -16.62 7.46 1.30
C VAL A 36 -16.51 6.01 1.78
N SER A 37 -15.30 5.52 2.03
CA SER A 37 -15.05 4.18 2.60
C SER A 37 -14.56 4.25 4.05
N ASN A 38 -15.00 3.32 4.88
CA ASN A 38 -14.49 3.19 6.25
C ASN A 38 -13.22 2.32 6.36
N SER A 39 -12.91 1.49 5.36
CA SER A 39 -11.88 0.44 5.49
C SER A 39 -11.04 0.16 4.24
N ALA A 40 -11.33 0.77 3.09
CA ALA A 40 -10.52 0.57 1.88
C ALA A 40 -9.15 1.27 2.02
N SER A 41 -8.13 0.52 2.45
CA SER A 41 -6.81 1.05 2.84
C SER A 41 -5.73 0.99 1.74
N HIS A 42 -6.03 0.44 0.55
CA HIS A 42 -5.01 0.28 -0.49
C HIS A 42 -4.36 1.62 -0.89
N PRO A 43 -3.02 1.72 -1.01
CA PRO A 43 -2.33 2.99 -1.27
C PRO A 43 -2.76 3.73 -2.54
N ASP A 44 -2.95 3.03 -3.66
CA ASP A 44 -3.45 3.61 -4.93
C ASP A 44 -4.67 4.51 -4.80
N LEU A 45 -5.57 4.24 -3.86
CA LEU A 45 -6.79 5.02 -3.68
C LEU A 45 -6.50 6.46 -3.21
N SER A 46 -5.25 6.78 -2.87
CA SER A 46 -4.79 8.15 -2.61
C SER A 46 -4.48 8.96 -3.89
N ASP A 47 -4.39 8.32 -5.07
CA ASP A 47 -4.12 9.01 -6.33
C ASP A 47 -5.35 9.81 -6.80
N ARG A 48 -5.31 11.13 -6.62
CA ARG A 48 -6.40 12.04 -6.99
C ARG A 48 -6.59 12.22 -8.49
N SER A 49 -5.58 11.90 -9.30
CA SER A 49 -5.73 11.90 -10.76
C SER A 49 -6.59 10.73 -11.25
N ARG A 50 -6.51 9.59 -10.55
CA ARG A 50 -7.28 8.36 -10.85
C ARG A 50 -8.61 8.29 -10.08
N TYR A 51 -8.63 8.78 -8.84
CA TYR A 51 -9.76 8.66 -7.91
C TYR A 51 -10.15 10.02 -7.32
N PRO A 52 -10.57 11.00 -8.14
CA PRO A 52 -10.80 12.38 -7.69
C PRO A 52 -11.88 12.48 -6.59
N ASN A 53 -12.93 11.66 -6.69
CA ASN A 53 -14.10 11.71 -5.80
C ASN A 53 -14.06 10.68 -4.66
N PHE A 54 -12.93 10.03 -4.42
CA PHE A 54 -12.79 9.02 -3.37
C PHE A 54 -12.31 9.61 -2.04
N PHE A 55 -12.91 9.19 -0.95
CA PHE A 55 -12.55 9.57 0.41
C PHE A 55 -12.57 8.33 1.30
N ARG A 56 -11.79 8.36 2.37
CA ARG A 56 -11.76 7.29 3.36
C ARG A 56 -11.44 7.82 4.75
N THR A 57 -11.93 7.13 5.77
CA THR A 57 -11.60 7.42 7.17
C THR A 57 -10.38 6.62 7.66
N ILE A 58 -10.14 5.43 7.10
CA ILE A 58 -8.93 4.65 7.40
C ILE A 58 -7.71 5.25 6.70
N MET A 59 -6.55 5.12 7.34
CA MET A 59 -5.29 5.50 6.71
C MET A 59 -4.89 4.54 5.57
N PRO A 60 -4.14 5.00 4.56
CA PRO A 60 -3.50 4.12 3.59
C PRO A 60 -2.56 3.11 4.27
N ASP A 61 -2.45 1.89 3.73
CA ASP A 61 -1.51 0.86 4.24
C ASP A 61 -0.05 1.34 4.19
N SER A 62 0.30 2.25 3.28
CA SER A 62 1.64 2.82 3.16
C SER A 62 2.01 3.83 4.25
N SER A 63 1.07 4.20 5.14
CA SER A 63 1.27 5.28 6.12
C SER A 63 2.33 4.93 7.16
N PHE A 64 2.56 3.64 7.44
CA PHE A 64 3.57 3.21 8.41
C PHE A 64 4.99 3.15 7.83
N ASN A 65 5.17 3.25 6.50
CA ASN A 65 6.47 3.05 5.85
C ASN A 65 7.54 3.98 6.42
N GLY A 66 7.26 5.29 6.51
CA GLY A 66 8.22 6.27 7.04
C GLY A 66 8.60 5.99 8.50
N ALA A 67 7.62 5.66 9.34
CA ALA A 67 7.87 5.32 10.75
C ALA A 67 8.74 4.07 10.90
N TRP A 68 8.50 3.05 10.07
CA TRP A 68 9.27 1.81 10.08
C TRP A 68 10.74 2.03 9.67
N VAL A 69 10.97 2.81 8.61
CA VAL A 69 12.34 3.18 8.18
C VAL A 69 13.03 4.03 9.26
N SER A 70 12.34 5.02 9.83
CA SER A 70 12.87 5.84 10.93
C SER A 70 13.27 5.01 12.14
N MET A 71 12.45 4.01 12.49
CA MET A 71 12.74 3.12 13.60
C MET A 71 13.98 2.27 13.31
N ALA A 72 14.11 1.70 12.11
CA ALA A 72 15.29 0.94 11.73
C ALA A 72 16.57 1.79 11.84
N LYS A 73 16.52 3.03 11.37
CA LYS A 73 17.63 3.99 11.51
C LYS A 73 17.96 4.32 12.97
N ALA A 74 16.95 4.56 13.79
CA ALA A 74 17.11 4.82 15.22
C ALA A 74 17.74 3.62 15.96
N LEU A 75 17.51 2.40 15.47
CA LEU A 75 18.15 1.16 15.96
C LEU A 75 19.57 0.93 15.39
N GLY A 76 20.16 1.94 14.75
CA GLY A 76 21.52 1.89 14.19
C GLY A 76 21.65 1.07 12.91
N GLN A 77 20.54 0.71 12.25
CA GLN A 77 20.58 -0.02 10.99
C GLN A 77 20.88 0.92 9.82
N VAL A 78 21.73 0.48 8.91
CA VAL A 78 22.02 1.16 7.63
C VAL A 78 21.28 0.50 6.46
N SER A 79 20.72 -0.69 6.70
CA SER A 79 20.02 -1.49 5.71
C SER A 79 18.86 -2.26 6.33
N MET A 80 17.89 -2.64 5.51
CA MET A 80 16.74 -3.43 5.92
C MET A 80 16.24 -4.31 4.78
N SER A 81 15.57 -5.42 5.10
CA SER A 81 14.92 -6.29 4.11
C SER A 81 13.41 -6.23 4.30
N CYS A 82 12.66 -6.20 3.20
CA CYS A 82 11.21 -6.35 3.21
C CYS A 82 10.84 -7.74 2.70
N VAL A 83 9.84 -8.37 3.32
CA VAL A 83 9.23 -9.61 2.81
C VAL A 83 7.83 -9.26 2.32
N ILE A 84 7.59 -9.41 1.02
CA ILE A 84 6.32 -9.09 0.38
C ILE A 84 5.53 -10.37 0.08
N GLY A 85 4.20 -10.23 0.09
CA GLY A 85 3.28 -11.30 -0.29
C GLY A 85 2.79 -11.11 -1.73
N GLU A 86 1.46 -11.05 -1.88
CA GLU A 86 0.81 -10.79 -3.15
C GLU A 86 1.17 -9.41 -3.73
N THR A 87 1.73 -9.45 -4.94
CA THR A 87 2.28 -8.30 -5.69
C THR A 87 1.26 -7.19 -5.92
N SER A 88 0.02 -7.56 -6.19
CA SER A 88 -1.06 -6.62 -6.54
C SER A 88 -1.30 -5.55 -5.46
N ASN A 89 -1.12 -5.92 -4.18
CA ASN A 89 -1.24 -4.99 -3.05
C ASN A 89 0.10 -4.30 -2.73
N TRP A 90 1.23 -4.98 -2.97
CA TRP A 90 2.55 -4.52 -2.58
C TRP A 90 3.23 -3.59 -3.58
N ALA A 91 2.85 -3.58 -4.86
CA ALA A 91 3.55 -2.77 -5.86
C ALA A 91 3.62 -1.27 -5.48
N SER A 92 2.46 -0.67 -5.19
CA SER A 92 2.38 0.75 -4.83
C SER A 92 2.92 1.02 -3.42
N MET A 93 2.66 0.12 -2.47
CA MET A 93 3.16 0.27 -1.10
C MET A 93 4.68 0.16 -1.04
N GLY A 94 5.26 -0.77 -1.78
CA GLY A 94 6.69 -1.02 -1.87
C GLY A 94 7.42 0.10 -2.61
N SER A 95 6.81 0.68 -3.65
CA SER A 95 7.35 1.89 -4.30
C SER A 95 7.44 3.06 -3.32
N ILE A 96 6.39 3.28 -2.50
CA ILE A 96 6.41 4.31 -1.45
C ILE A 96 7.45 3.96 -0.37
N LEU A 97 7.59 2.68 0.00
CA LEU A 97 8.61 2.25 0.96
C LEU A 97 10.03 2.52 0.44
N LYS A 98 10.30 2.22 -0.83
CA LYS A 98 11.59 2.51 -1.47
C LYS A 98 11.93 4.00 -1.39
N GLN A 99 10.95 4.86 -1.70
CA GLN A 99 11.12 6.30 -1.57
C GLN A 99 11.48 6.71 -0.13
N GLN A 100 10.81 6.14 0.88
CA GLN A 100 11.12 6.43 2.29
C GLN A 100 12.51 5.94 2.69
N VAL A 101 12.94 4.78 2.19
CA VAL A 101 14.29 4.23 2.41
C VAL A 101 15.35 5.17 1.82
N ASP A 102 15.13 5.64 0.59
CA ASP A 102 16.05 6.57 -0.10
C ASP A 102 16.14 7.91 0.64
N LEU A 103 14.99 8.48 1.03
CA LEU A 103 14.94 9.73 1.79
C LEU A 103 15.71 9.67 3.12
N GLN A 104 15.85 8.48 3.69
CA GLN A 104 16.54 8.28 4.95
C GLN A 104 18.00 7.80 4.80
N ASN A 105 18.51 7.71 3.56
CA ASN A 105 19.83 7.16 3.23
C ASN A 105 20.03 5.74 3.76
N MET A 106 18.98 4.92 3.68
CA MET A 106 19.05 3.49 4.03
C MET A 106 19.07 2.63 2.77
N THR A 107 19.44 1.36 2.91
CA THR A 107 19.49 0.42 1.79
C THR A 107 18.49 -0.73 1.95
N LEU A 108 17.73 -1.04 0.90
CA LEU A 108 16.98 -2.30 0.84
C LEU A 108 17.91 -3.46 0.44
N VAL A 109 17.90 -4.54 1.21
CA VAL A 109 18.69 -5.75 0.93
C VAL A 109 17.79 -6.94 0.61
N GLY A 110 18.27 -7.82 -0.28
CA GLY A 110 17.53 -8.99 -0.74
C GLY A 110 17.70 -9.23 -2.24
N SER A 111 16.84 -10.10 -2.76
CA SER A 111 16.67 -10.35 -4.19
C SER A 111 16.14 -9.10 -4.88
N ASP A 112 16.46 -8.94 -6.16
CA ASP A 112 15.86 -7.93 -7.01
C ASP A 112 14.39 -8.29 -7.25
N LEU A 113 13.48 -7.38 -6.90
CA LEU A 113 12.04 -7.53 -7.08
C LEU A 113 11.49 -6.42 -7.99
N HIS A 114 12.30 -5.94 -8.94
CA HIS A 114 11.90 -4.95 -9.95
C HIS A 114 10.57 -5.31 -10.61
N GLY A 115 10.38 -6.57 -11.04
CA GLY A 115 9.17 -7.02 -11.73
C GLY A 115 7.91 -7.03 -10.86
N GLU A 116 8.07 -7.06 -9.54
CA GLU A 116 6.97 -7.16 -8.58
C GLU A 116 6.57 -5.78 -8.03
N VAL A 117 7.56 -4.94 -7.72
CA VAL A 117 7.30 -3.66 -7.06
C VAL A 117 7.66 -2.47 -7.95
N GLY A 118 8.83 -2.52 -8.57
CA GLY A 118 9.38 -1.43 -9.35
C GLY A 118 10.87 -1.26 -9.15
N GLU A 119 11.44 -0.32 -9.91
CA GLU A 119 12.88 -0.15 -10.03
C GLU A 119 13.59 0.07 -8.69
N GLY A 120 14.71 -0.64 -8.50
CA GLY A 120 15.55 -0.53 -7.32
C GLY A 120 14.96 -1.14 -6.04
N PHE A 121 13.76 -1.73 -6.07
CA PHE A 121 13.22 -2.43 -4.92
C PHE A 121 13.91 -3.78 -4.72
N ARG A 122 14.44 -4.00 -3.50
CA ARG A 122 15.07 -5.26 -3.12
C ARG A 122 14.41 -5.83 -1.87
N GLY A 123 14.28 -7.15 -1.81
CA GLY A 123 13.66 -7.82 -0.67
C GLY A 123 13.51 -9.31 -0.90
N MET A 124 12.47 -9.88 -0.31
CA MET A 124 12.08 -11.27 -0.47
C MET A 124 10.59 -11.33 -0.75
N GLN A 125 10.17 -12.37 -1.45
CA GLN A 125 8.77 -12.62 -1.74
C GLN A 125 8.38 -13.97 -1.15
N VAL A 126 7.21 -14.02 -0.54
CA VAL A 126 6.52 -15.25 -0.18
C VAL A 126 5.28 -15.32 -1.08
N PRO A 127 5.31 -16.10 -2.17
CA PRO A 127 4.12 -16.36 -2.96
C PRO A 127 3.03 -16.93 -2.06
N THR A 128 1.77 -16.58 -2.31
CA THR A 128 0.64 -17.14 -1.57
C THR A 128 0.59 -18.67 -1.72
N ASP A 129 0.37 -19.34 -0.58
CA ASP A 129 0.00 -20.75 -0.39
C ASP A 129 1.07 -21.87 -0.39
N SER A 130 2.24 -21.69 0.25
CA SER A 130 2.87 -22.88 0.88
C SER A 130 3.78 -22.57 2.08
N LYS A 131 3.74 -23.43 3.11
CA LYS A 131 4.65 -23.38 4.29
C LYS A 131 6.13 -23.45 3.88
N GLU A 132 6.43 -24.07 2.74
CA GLU A 132 7.79 -24.22 2.22
C GLU A 132 8.38 -22.87 1.78
N GLN A 133 7.55 -21.94 1.29
CA GLN A 133 8.02 -20.63 0.83
C GLN A 133 8.35 -19.67 1.98
N ALA A 134 7.63 -19.77 3.11
CA ALA A 134 7.99 -19.03 4.32
C ALA A 134 9.38 -19.44 4.82
N ALA A 135 9.76 -20.71 4.69
CA ALA A 135 11.09 -21.19 5.03
C ALA A 135 12.17 -20.62 4.07
N VAL A 136 11.85 -20.43 2.79
CA VAL A 136 12.76 -19.79 1.82
C VAL A 136 13.02 -18.33 2.20
N ALA A 137 11.97 -17.55 2.48
CA ALA A 137 12.12 -16.17 2.93
C ALA A 137 12.90 -16.09 4.26
N ALA A 138 12.60 -16.95 5.23
CA ALA A 138 13.34 -17.00 6.49
C ALA A 138 14.85 -17.29 6.29
N ARG A 139 15.19 -18.27 5.44
CA ARG A 139 16.59 -18.56 5.09
C ARG A 139 17.26 -17.38 4.39
N GLY A 140 16.54 -16.69 3.52
CA GLY A 140 17.02 -15.47 2.88
C GLY A 140 17.35 -14.38 3.91
N LEU A 141 16.47 -14.14 4.89
CA LEU A 141 16.67 -13.15 5.95
C LEU A 141 17.88 -13.49 6.82
N ILE A 142 18.04 -14.76 7.18
CA ILE A 142 19.21 -15.21 7.95
C ILE A 142 20.50 -14.94 7.19
N LYS A 143 20.55 -15.25 5.88
CA LYS A 143 21.72 -14.96 5.03
C LYS A 143 21.99 -13.46 4.91
N ALA A 144 20.94 -12.64 4.82
CA ALA A 144 21.08 -11.19 4.72
C ALA A 144 21.60 -10.56 6.02
N ARG A 145 21.29 -11.14 7.19
CA ARG A 145 21.79 -10.68 8.50
C ARG A 145 23.29 -11.00 8.74
N GLN A 146 23.83 -11.99 8.04
CA GLN A 146 25.22 -12.45 8.22
C GLN A 146 26.24 -11.70 7.35
N ARG A 147 25.79 -10.72 6.56
CA ARG A 147 26.60 -9.86 5.70
C ARG A 147 26.62 -8.45 6.25
#